data_AF-A0A933V967-F1
#
_entry.id   AF-A0A933V967-F1
#
_cell.length_a   1.000
_cell.length_b   1.000
_cell.length_c   1.000
_cell.angle_alpha   90.00
_cell.angle_beta   90.00
_cell.angle_gamma   90.00
#
_symmetry.space_group_name_H-M   'P 1'
#
loop_
_entity.id
_entity.type
_entity.pdbx_description
1 polymer ?
#
loop_
_entity_poly.entity_id
_entity_poly.type
_entity_poly.pdbx_seq_one_letter_code
_entity_poly.pdbx_strand_id
1 'polypeptide(L)'
;MTPRPSWLRQRGAAMVEFVIVGPMVTLLGLASIQYGLMFFAKNHLNHASFMAARAGSTGNASKTAIQTALARALVPIYGGGSNTGELTASYGRAYADVAAYTRIEVLNPTRESFDDFHGAEKDGKRTIPNAHLSHKNPGAIGANSGQNIQDANLLKLRITYGFEPKIPLMGVIYTKYLKWLDTGDDAFRSTLIASKRIPMVSHVTMLMQSDAIEDDPVSVPGAGNNGNPTDPGDPPVVDTPPPACATVGCTVEPGGGGGGGGGGDQCTAANTTPLTGG
;
A
#
# COMPACT_ATOMS: atom_id res chain seq x y z
N MET A 1 70.18 27.99 3.78
CA MET A 1 69.56 27.34 2.61
C MET A 1 68.34 26.58 3.09
N THR A 2 67.16 27.20 3.08
CA THR A 2 65.91 26.59 3.54
C THR A 2 65.22 25.90 2.36
N PRO A 3 64.82 24.61 2.47
CA PRO A 3 64.17 23.92 1.36
C PRO A 3 62.77 24.50 1.15
N ARG A 4 62.41 24.78 -0.11
CA ARG A 4 61.07 25.23 -0.50
C ARG A 4 60.11 24.02 -0.48
N PRO A 5 58.87 24.17 0.03
CA PRO A 5 57.90 23.08 -0.01
C PRO A 5 57.53 22.79 -1.46
N SER A 6 57.77 21.56 -1.90
CA SER A 6 57.30 21.05 -3.17
C SER A 6 55.79 20.83 -3.08
N TRP A 7 55.03 21.64 -3.78
CA TRP A 7 53.61 21.39 -4.03
C TRP A 7 53.51 20.11 -4.85
N LEU A 8 53.25 18.98 -4.18
CA LEU A 8 52.86 17.74 -4.82
C LEU A 8 51.64 18.05 -5.70
N ARG A 9 51.82 17.95 -7.01
CA ARG A 9 50.74 18.08 -7.98
C ARG A 9 49.74 16.93 -7.76
N GLN A 10 48.68 17.19 -7.01
CA GLN A 10 47.48 16.35 -7.01
C GLN A 10 46.82 16.48 -8.39
N ARG A 11 47.16 15.55 -9.29
CA ARG A 11 46.44 15.34 -10.55
C ARG A 11 45.83 13.94 -10.49
N GLY A 12 44.55 13.85 -10.13
CA GLY A 12 43.79 12.61 -10.21
C GLY A 12 42.91 12.27 -9.00
N ALA A 13 43.23 12.77 -7.81
CA ALA A 13 42.44 12.47 -6.59
C ALA A 13 40.97 12.89 -6.73
N ALA A 14 40.72 14.10 -7.25
CA ALA A 14 39.36 14.60 -7.48
C ALA A 14 38.57 13.78 -8.52
N MET A 15 39.24 13.21 -9.53
CA MET A 15 38.58 12.35 -10.52
C MET A 15 38.19 11.00 -9.90
N VAL A 16 39.04 10.43 -9.05
CA VAL A 16 38.74 9.18 -8.33
C VAL A 16 37.61 9.39 -7.32
N GLU A 17 37.65 10.50 -6.57
CA GLU A 17 36.59 10.86 -5.63
C GLU A 17 35.26 11.09 -6.36
N PHE A 18 35.25 11.79 -7.50
CA PHE A 18 34.05 11.99 -8.30
C PHE A 18 33.50 10.68 -8.90
N VAL A 19 34.34 9.75 -9.32
CA VAL A 19 33.91 8.45 -9.85
C VAL A 19 33.22 7.61 -8.79
N ILE A 20 33.61 7.74 -7.52
CA ILE A 20 32.99 7.03 -6.40
C ILE A 20 31.73 7.76 -5.91
N VAL A 21 31.83 9.06 -5.67
CA VAL A 21 30.77 9.87 -5.05
C VAL A 21 29.68 10.27 -6.07
N GLY A 22 30.05 10.57 -7.31
CA GLY A 22 29.15 11.02 -8.37
C GLY A 22 27.97 10.08 -8.61
N PRO A 23 28.19 8.76 -8.81
CA PRO A 23 27.10 7.80 -8.95
C PRO A 23 26.21 7.70 -7.71
N MET A 24 26.79 7.76 -6.50
CA MET A 24 26.01 7.72 -5.26
C MET A 24 25.10 8.93 -5.12
N VAL A 25 25.64 10.14 -5.32
CA VAL A 25 24.86 11.39 -5.25
C VAL A 25 23.78 11.41 -6.34
N THR A 26 24.10 10.92 -7.54
CA THR A 26 23.12 10.82 -8.65
C THR A 26 21.97 9.89 -8.29
N LEU A 27 22.26 8.69 -7.75
CA LEU A 27 21.23 7.75 -7.31
C LEU A 27 20.36 8.32 -6.20
N LEU A 28 20.96 9.00 -5.22
CA LEU A 28 20.21 9.67 -4.16
C LEU A 28 19.30 10.75 -4.72
N GLY A 29 19.79 11.58 -5.65
CA GLY A 29 18.96 12.60 -6.31
C GLY A 29 17.78 12.01 -7.07
N LEU A 30 18.00 10.95 -7.86
CA LEU A 30 16.93 10.25 -8.58
C LEU A 30 15.93 9.59 -7.62
N ALA A 31 16.42 9.00 -6.53
CA ALA A 31 15.57 8.40 -5.50
C ALA A 31 14.69 9.45 -4.81
N SER A 32 15.24 10.61 -4.47
CA SER A 32 14.47 11.71 -3.88
C SER A 32 13.37 12.22 -4.82
N ILE A 33 13.66 12.40 -6.12
CA ILE A 33 12.64 12.81 -7.10
C ILE A 33 11.57 11.74 -7.24
N GLN A 34 11.95 10.46 -7.37
CA GLN A 34 10.99 9.36 -7.46
C GLN A 34 10.11 9.26 -6.22
N TYR A 35 10.68 9.46 -5.03
CA TYR A 35 9.93 9.51 -3.78
C TYR A 35 8.93 10.67 -3.76
N GLY A 36 9.33 11.86 -4.22
CA GLY A 36 8.43 13.00 -4.36
C GLY A 36 7.24 12.71 -5.29
N LEU A 37 7.46 12.06 -6.43
CA LEU A 37 6.40 11.65 -7.36
C LEU A 37 5.47 10.60 -6.74
N MET A 38 6.02 9.63 -6.02
CA MET A 38 5.23 8.63 -5.30
C MET A 38 4.39 9.26 -4.19
N PHE A 39 4.95 10.22 -3.44
CA PHE A 39 4.23 10.96 -2.41
C PHE A 39 3.07 11.78 -2.99
N PHE A 40 3.31 12.46 -4.11
CA PHE A 40 2.27 13.16 -4.85
C PHE A 40 1.15 12.22 -5.30
N ALA A 41 1.50 11.08 -5.90
CA ALA A 41 0.54 10.06 -6.31
C ALA A 41 -0.25 9.49 -5.12
N LYS A 42 0.40 9.31 -3.96
CA LYS A 42 -0.23 8.85 -2.73
C LYS A 42 -1.24 9.86 -2.18
N ASN A 43 -0.92 11.15 -2.21
CA ASN A 43 -1.85 12.21 -1.81
C ASN A 43 -3.06 12.28 -2.74
N HIS A 44 -2.84 12.17 -4.05
CA HIS A 44 -3.93 12.07 -5.02
C HIS A 44 -4.81 10.85 -4.78
N LEU A 45 -4.22 9.67 -4.51
CA LEU A 45 -4.96 8.46 -4.19
C LEU A 45 -5.78 8.61 -2.91
N ASN A 46 -5.26 9.26 -1.87
CA ASN A 46 -6.00 9.54 -0.64
C ASN A 46 -7.17 10.50 -0.89
N HIS A 47 -6.97 11.55 -1.67
CA HIS A 47 -8.09 12.42 -2.06
C HIS A 47 -9.14 11.66 -2.88
N ALA A 48 -8.68 10.85 -3.84
CA ALA A 48 -9.55 10.03 -4.68
C ALA A 48 -10.32 8.97 -3.87
N SER A 49 -9.71 8.39 -2.83
CA SER A 49 -10.40 7.46 -1.94
C SER A 49 -11.50 8.14 -1.13
N PHE A 50 -11.30 9.38 -0.66
CA PHE A 50 -12.39 10.16 -0.06
C PHE A 50 -13.54 10.42 -1.03
N MET A 51 -13.25 10.81 -2.27
CA MET A 51 -14.28 11.01 -3.29
C MET A 51 -15.01 9.70 -3.63
N ALA A 52 -14.28 8.59 -3.66
CA ALA A 52 -14.83 7.26 -3.89
C ALA A 52 -15.73 6.81 -2.72
N ALA A 53 -15.29 7.02 -1.47
CA ALA A 53 -16.10 6.74 -0.28
C ALA A 53 -17.37 7.59 -0.23
N ARG A 54 -17.31 8.85 -0.64
CA ARG A 54 -18.49 9.73 -0.73
C ARG A 54 -19.50 9.23 -1.77
N ALA A 55 -19.01 8.77 -2.93
CA ALA A 55 -19.87 8.15 -3.94
C ALA A 55 -20.44 6.81 -3.47
N GLY A 56 -19.66 6.04 -2.72
CA GLY A 56 -20.12 4.79 -2.10
C GLY A 56 -21.18 5.04 -1.02
N SER A 57 -21.00 6.02 -0.15
CA SER A 57 -21.93 6.29 0.96
C SER A 57 -23.31 6.72 0.50
N THR A 58 -23.39 7.43 -0.64
CA THR A 58 -24.65 7.86 -1.29
C THR A 58 -25.14 6.89 -2.36
N GLY A 59 -24.28 5.97 -2.82
CA GLY A 59 -24.53 5.00 -3.89
C GLY A 59 -24.70 3.57 -3.41
N ASN A 60 -25.29 3.38 -2.23
CA ASN A 60 -25.59 2.08 -1.61
C ASN A 60 -24.38 1.16 -1.44
N ALA A 61 -23.20 1.74 -1.18
CA ALA A 61 -21.91 1.04 -1.12
C ALA A 61 -21.49 0.30 -2.41
N SER A 62 -22.07 0.65 -3.57
CA SER A 62 -21.78 -0.06 -4.83
C SER A 62 -20.32 0.10 -5.29
N LYS A 63 -19.66 -1.02 -5.58
CA LYS A 63 -18.28 -1.05 -6.08
C LYS A 63 -18.14 -0.26 -7.39
N THR A 64 -19.14 -0.31 -8.26
CA THR A 64 -19.15 0.44 -9.53
C THR A 64 -19.17 1.96 -9.32
N ALA A 65 -19.97 2.48 -8.38
CA ALA A 65 -19.98 3.92 -8.09
C ALA A 65 -18.66 4.37 -7.47
N ILE A 66 -18.11 3.57 -6.54
CA ILE A 66 -16.81 3.82 -5.90
C ILE A 66 -15.70 3.84 -6.96
N GLN A 67 -15.63 2.83 -7.84
CA GLN A 67 -14.64 2.75 -8.91
C GLN A 67 -14.74 3.90 -9.90
N THR A 68 -15.97 4.26 -10.29
CA THR A 68 -16.22 5.38 -11.22
C THR A 68 -15.76 6.71 -10.61
N ALA A 69 -16.07 6.96 -9.34
CA ALA A 69 -15.65 8.16 -8.63
C ALA A 69 -14.12 8.20 -8.40
N LEU A 70 -13.52 7.06 -8.07
CA LEU A 70 -12.08 6.91 -7.95
C LEU A 70 -11.37 7.25 -9.27
N ALA A 71 -11.83 6.66 -10.38
CA ALA A 71 -11.28 6.92 -11.70
C ALA A 71 -11.42 8.39 -12.11
N ARG A 72 -12.57 9.02 -11.82
CA ARG A 72 -12.78 10.47 -12.06
C ARG A 72 -11.81 11.34 -11.26
N ALA A 73 -11.61 11.02 -9.98
CA ALA A 73 -10.70 11.78 -9.11
C ALA A 73 -9.21 11.58 -9.49
N LEU A 74 -8.88 10.47 -10.15
CA LEU A 74 -7.53 10.20 -10.65
C LEU A 74 -7.28 10.77 -12.06
N VAL A 75 -8.26 11.32 -12.78
CA VAL A 75 -8.04 11.90 -14.12
C VAL A 75 -6.84 12.87 -14.21
N PRO A 76 -6.57 13.75 -13.22
CA PRO A 76 -5.42 14.66 -13.29
C PRO A 76 -4.05 13.95 -13.40
N ILE A 77 -3.89 12.73 -12.87
CA ILE A 77 -2.62 12.00 -12.98
C ILE A 77 -2.40 11.41 -14.39
N TYR A 78 -3.42 11.42 -15.25
CA TYR A 78 -3.39 10.95 -16.64
C TYR A 78 -3.27 12.10 -17.66
N GLY A 79 -2.90 13.30 -17.22
CA GLY A 79 -2.70 14.48 -18.06
C GLY A 79 -3.94 15.37 -18.21
N GLY A 80 -5.08 15.00 -17.63
CA GLY A 80 -6.29 15.82 -17.67
C GLY A 80 -6.77 16.12 -19.10
N GLY A 81 -7.29 17.32 -19.34
CA GLY A 81 -7.65 17.76 -20.68
C GLY A 81 -8.04 19.24 -20.68
N SER A 82 -7.70 19.93 -21.77
CA SER A 82 -8.07 21.33 -21.99
C SER A 82 -9.43 21.47 -22.70
N ASN A 83 -9.89 20.39 -23.33
CA ASN A 83 -11.17 20.27 -24.02
C ASN A 83 -11.87 18.96 -23.63
N THR A 84 -13.15 18.84 -24.02
CA THR A 84 -13.98 17.69 -23.68
C THR A 84 -13.45 16.37 -24.23
N GLY A 85 -12.89 16.36 -25.45
CA GLY A 85 -12.33 15.16 -26.08
C GLY A 85 -11.09 14.62 -25.35
N GLU A 86 -10.14 15.50 -25.02
CA GLU A 86 -8.96 15.15 -24.21
C GLU A 86 -9.35 14.65 -22.82
N LEU A 87 -10.34 15.29 -22.19
CA LEU A 87 -10.81 14.89 -20.87
C LEU A 87 -11.44 13.50 -20.92
N THR A 88 -12.26 13.20 -21.93
CA THR A 88 -12.84 11.87 -22.13
C THR A 88 -11.74 10.82 -22.38
N ALA A 89 -10.72 11.13 -23.17
CA ALA A 89 -9.61 10.22 -23.40
C ALA A 89 -8.79 9.94 -22.13
N SER A 90 -8.51 10.98 -21.34
CA SER A 90 -7.82 10.84 -20.04
C SER A 90 -8.65 10.10 -19.02
N TYR A 91 -9.96 10.31 -19.00
CA TYR A 91 -10.88 9.51 -18.19
C TYR A 91 -10.90 8.04 -18.62
N GLY A 92 -10.93 7.75 -19.92
CA GLY A 92 -10.85 6.39 -20.44
C GLY A 92 -9.57 5.67 -19.98
N ARG A 93 -8.41 6.35 -20.07
CA ARG A 93 -7.14 5.82 -19.54
C ARG A 93 -7.19 5.58 -18.03
N ALA A 94 -7.69 6.56 -17.28
CA ALA A 94 -7.81 6.46 -15.82
C ALA A 94 -8.73 5.31 -15.40
N TYR A 95 -9.85 5.15 -16.08
CA TYR A 95 -10.81 4.08 -15.79
C TYR A 95 -10.25 2.70 -16.11
N ALA A 96 -9.59 2.54 -17.27
CA ALA A 96 -8.95 1.29 -17.66
C ALA A 96 -7.83 0.90 -16.67
N ASP A 97 -7.01 1.87 -16.25
CA ASP A 97 -5.94 1.62 -15.30
C ASP A 97 -6.48 1.25 -13.92
N VAL A 98 -7.48 1.98 -13.43
CA VAL A 98 -8.14 1.66 -12.16
C VAL A 98 -8.76 0.27 -12.21
N ALA A 99 -9.42 -0.10 -13.31
CA ALA A 99 -10.03 -1.41 -13.47
C ALA A 99 -9.00 -2.55 -13.48
N ALA A 100 -7.80 -2.32 -14.04
CA ALA A 100 -6.76 -3.33 -14.17
C ALA A 100 -5.86 -3.45 -12.92
N TYR A 101 -5.58 -2.33 -12.25
CA TYR A 101 -4.53 -2.25 -11.23
C TYR A 101 -5.01 -1.71 -9.88
N THR A 102 -6.31 -1.75 -9.61
CA THR A 102 -6.89 -1.40 -8.30
C THR A 102 -7.71 -2.53 -7.73
N ARG A 103 -7.53 -2.80 -6.44
CA ARG A 103 -8.44 -3.61 -5.64
C ARG A 103 -9.18 -2.70 -4.66
N ILE A 104 -10.51 -2.73 -4.74
CA ILE A 104 -11.41 -1.97 -3.87
C ILE A 104 -12.08 -2.98 -2.94
N GLU A 105 -11.81 -2.88 -1.65
CA GLU A 105 -12.34 -3.78 -0.63
C GLU A 105 -13.23 -2.99 0.32
N VAL A 106 -14.46 -3.44 0.47
CA VAL A 106 -15.39 -2.91 1.47
C VAL A 106 -15.14 -3.69 2.76
N LEU A 107 -14.42 -3.07 3.69
CA LEU A 107 -14.11 -3.65 5.01
C LEU A 107 -15.29 -3.57 5.97
N ASN A 108 -16.18 -2.59 5.77
CA ASN A 108 -17.42 -2.44 6.53
C ASN A 108 -18.44 -1.68 5.66
N PRO A 109 -19.73 -2.06 5.63
CA PRO A 109 -20.36 -3.18 6.35
C PRO A 109 -19.80 -4.55 5.94
N THR A 110 -19.60 -5.44 6.91
CA THR A 110 -19.13 -6.81 6.67
C THR A 110 -20.28 -7.73 6.25
N ARG A 111 -20.00 -8.93 5.74
CA ARG A 111 -21.03 -9.94 5.47
C ARG A 111 -21.91 -10.22 6.70
N GLU A 112 -21.30 -10.29 7.87
CA GLU A 112 -21.98 -10.54 9.14
C GLU A 112 -22.82 -9.34 9.60
N SER A 113 -22.44 -8.13 9.20
CA SER A 113 -23.24 -6.93 9.42
C SER A 113 -24.56 -6.99 8.64
N PHE A 114 -24.54 -7.57 7.43
CA PHE A 114 -25.76 -7.86 6.67
C PHE A 114 -26.55 -9.01 7.30
N ASP A 115 -25.88 -10.03 7.86
CA ASP A 115 -26.58 -11.11 8.57
C ASP A 115 -27.41 -10.57 9.75
N ASP A 116 -26.84 -9.66 10.55
CA ASP A 116 -27.47 -9.14 11.76
C ASP A 116 -28.48 -8.00 11.52
N PHE A 117 -28.19 -7.10 10.58
CA PHE A 117 -28.89 -5.81 10.46
C PHE A 117 -29.62 -5.61 9.13
N HIS A 118 -29.82 -6.66 8.31
CA HIS A 118 -30.56 -6.52 7.07
C HIS A 118 -32.02 -6.08 7.32
N GLY A 119 -32.48 -5.13 6.52
CA GLY A 119 -33.87 -4.73 6.39
C GLY A 119 -34.51 -5.35 5.16
N ALA A 120 -35.44 -4.62 4.55
CA ALA A 120 -36.09 -5.06 3.31
C ALA A 120 -35.07 -5.26 2.19
N GLU A 121 -35.22 -6.36 1.45
CA GLU A 121 -34.38 -6.60 0.28
C GLU A 121 -34.68 -5.57 -0.82
N LYS A 122 -33.63 -5.17 -1.53
CA LYS A 122 -33.73 -4.32 -2.72
C LYS A 122 -33.01 -5.04 -3.84
N ASP A 123 -33.71 -5.21 -4.96
CA ASP A 123 -33.20 -5.96 -6.12
C ASP A 123 -32.73 -7.39 -5.77
N GLY A 124 -33.42 -8.05 -4.82
CA GLY A 124 -33.10 -9.41 -4.35
C GLY A 124 -31.82 -9.51 -3.52
N LYS A 125 -31.32 -8.37 -3.03
CA LYS A 125 -30.12 -8.29 -2.18
C LYS A 125 -30.48 -7.72 -0.81
N ARG A 126 -29.81 -8.23 0.22
CA ARG A 126 -29.93 -7.73 1.60
C ARG A 126 -29.46 -6.28 1.68
N THR A 127 -30.16 -5.47 2.45
CA THR A 127 -29.82 -4.06 2.63
C THR A 127 -29.71 -3.70 4.10
N ILE A 128 -28.72 -2.90 4.48
CA ILE A 128 -28.65 -2.31 5.82
C ILE A 128 -29.31 -0.94 5.74
N PRO A 129 -30.42 -0.71 6.46
CA PRO A 129 -31.13 0.55 6.41
C PRO A 129 -30.33 1.66 7.11
N ASN A 130 -30.29 2.83 6.49
CA ASN A 130 -29.65 4.04 7.02
C ASN A 130 -30.66 5.02 7.68
N ALA A 131 -31.96 4.71 7.65
CA ALA A 131 -32.99 5.56 8.22
C ALA A 131 -33.08 5.45 9.75
N HIS A 132 -33.34 6.58 10.41
CA HIS A 132 -33.64 6.67 11.86
C HIS A 132 -32.57 6.05 12.78
N LEU A 133 -31.29 6.09 12.40
CA LEU A 133 -30.19 5.50 13.19
C LEU A 133 -30.10 6.07 14.62
N SER A 134 -30.49 7.33 14.81
CA SER A 134 -30.55 7.98 16.13
C SER A 134 -31.58 7.35 17.08
N HIS A 135 -32.59 6.65 16.56
CA HIS A 135 -33.62 5.98 17.33
C HIS A 135 -33.33 4.49 17.53
N LYS A 136 -32.27 3.97 16.91
CA LYS A 136 -31.82 2.59 17.11
C LYS A 136 -31.04 2.50 18.42
N ASN A 137 -31.24 1.43 19.19
CA ASN A 137 -30.51 1.22 20.44
C ASN A 137 -29.01 0.97 20.16
N PRO A 138 -28.08 1.83 20.63
CA PRO A 138 -26.64 1.63 20.41
C PRO A 138 -26.07 0.46 21.21
N GLY A 139 -26.77 -0.02 22.24
CA GLY A 139 -26.39 -1.21 23.02
C GLY A 139 -26.83 -2.53 22.39
N ALA A 140 -27.57 -2.51 21.28
CA ALA A 140 -27.96 -3.71 20.54
C ALA A 140 -26.82 -4.14 19.62
N ILE A 141 -25.98 -5.03 20.11
CA ILE A 141 -24.84 -5.60 19.37
C ILE A 141 -25.29 -6.83 18.58
N GLY A 142 -24.92 -6.88 17.30
CA GLY A 142 -25.18 -8.01 16.42
C GLY A 142 -24.37 -9.24 16.83
N ALA A 143 -25.00 -10.40 16.82
CA ALA A 143 -24.39 -11.65 17.30
C ALA A 143 -23.27 -12.14 16.38
N ASN A 144 -23.39 -11.91 15.08
CA ASN A 144 -22.41 -12.37 14.09
C ASN A 144 -21.35 -11.31 13.80
N SER A 145 -21.73 -10.03 13.78
CA SER A 145 -20.87 -8.89 13.43
C SER A 145 -20.12 -8.28 14.60
N GLY A 146 -20.60 -8.49 15.84
CA GLY A 146 -20.04 -7.86 17.03
C GLY A 146 -20.12 -6.33 17.03
N GLN A 147 -20.94 -5.74 16.18
CA GLN A 147 -21.11 -4.29 15.99
C GLN A 147 -22.55 -3.89 16.25
N ASN A 148 -22.82 -2.60 16.50
CA ASN A 148 -24.19 -2.06 16.48
C ASN A 148 -24.55 -1.60 15.05
N ILE A 149 -25.82 -1.25 14.82
CA ILE A 149 -26.30 -0.81 13.51
C ILE A 149 -25.68 0.52 13.05
N GLN A 150 -25.26 1.40 13.98
CA GLN A 150 -24.61 2.67 13.65
C GLN A 150 -23.18 2.43 13.11
N ASP A 151 -22.45 1.49 13.71
CA ASP A 151 -21.13 1.06 13.29
C ASP A 151 -21.21 0.29 11.97
N ALA A 152 -22.21 -0.58 11.79
CA ALA A 152 -22.51 -1.23 10.51
C ALA A 152 -22.81 -0.22 9.39
N ASN A 153 -23.32 0.98 9.72
CA ASN A 153 -23.53 2.08 8.77
C ASN A 153 -22.29 2.96 8.52
N LEU A 154 -21.09 2.52 8.92
CA LEU A 154 -19.83 3.14 8.51
C LEU A 154 -19.24 2.40 7.30
N LEU A 155 -19.17 3.08 6.17
CA LEU A 155 -18.44 2.60 5.00
C LEU A 155 -16.93 2.70 5.25
N LYS A 156 -16.28 1.56 5.50
CA LYS A 156 -14.80 1.45 5.58
C LYS A 156 -14.29 0.82 4.30
N LEU A 157 -13.47 1.55 3.55
CA LEU A 157 -12.85 1.06 2.32
C LEU A 157 -11.34 0.89 2.49
N ARG A 158 -10.81 -0.18 1.91
CA ARG A 158 -9.39 -0.35 1.63
C ARG A 158 -9.20 -0.36 0.12
N ILE A 159 -8.48 0.64 -0.38
CA ILE A 159 -8.18 0.79 -1.80
C ILE A 159 -6.69 0.53 -1.99
N THR A 160 -6.36 -0.54 -2.69
CA THR A 160 -4.98 -0.88 -3.07
C THR A 160 -4.80 -0.56 -4.55
N TYR A 161 -3.92 0.40 -4.86
CA TYR A 161 -3.65 0.85 -6.23
C TYR A 161 -2.19 0.63 -6.60
N GLY A 162 -1.94 0.05 -7.79
CA GLY A 162 -0.61 -0.14 -8.33
C GLY A 162 -0.08 1.10 -9.03
N PHE A 163 0.80 1.86 -8.37
CA PHE A 163 1.46 3.01 -8.96
C PHE A 163 2.57 2.60 -9.93
N GLU A 164 2.58 3.19 -11.12
CA GLU A 164 3.67 3.02 -12.08
C GLU A 164 4.81 4.04 -11.81
N PRO A 165 6.04 3.57 -11.52
CA PRO A 165 7.20 4.44 -11.36
C PRO A 165 7.49 5.25 -12.64
N LYS A 166 7.74 6.55 -12.50
CA LYS A 166 8.03 7.43 -13.64
C LYS A 166 9.51 7.46 -14.01
N ILE A 167 10.41 7.17 -13.07
CA ILE A 167 11.86 7.10 -13.31
C ILE A 167 12.26 5.65 -13.61
N PRO A 168 12.72 5.32 -14.84
CA PRO A 168 13.00 3.94 -15.25
C PRO A 168 14.01 3.21 -14.35
N LEU A 169 15.10 3.89 -13.97
CA LEU A 169 16.14 3.30 -13.12
C LEU A 169 15.59 2.90 -11.75
N MET A 170 14.82 3.79 -11.13
CA MET A 170 14.21 3.51 -9.83
C MET A 170 13.14 2.42 -9.93
N GLY A 171 12.40 2.34 -11.03
CA GLY A 171 11.43 1.27 -11.26
C GLY A 171 12.08 -0.13 -11.20
N VAL A 172 13.27 -0.30 -11.77
CA VAL A 172 14.00 -1.58 -11.68
C VAL A 172 14.39 -1.90 -10.24
N ILE A 173 14.91 -0.91 -9.51
CA ILE A 173 15.34 -1.10 -8.11
C ILE A 173 14.14 -1.47 -7.23
N TYR A 174 13.05 -0.70 -7.30
CA TYR A 174 11.84 -0.97 -6.49
C TYR A 174 11.21 -2.31 -6.80
N THR A 175 11.15 -2.72 -8.07
CA THR A 175 10.53 -4.00 -8.44
C THR A 175 11.34 -5.19 -7.97
N LYS A 176 12.68 -5.11 -8.01
CA LYS A 176 13.56 -6.14 -7.44
C LYS A 176 13.42 -6.22 -5.93
N TYR A 177 13.42 -5.06 -5.25
CA TYR A 177 13.25 -4.98 -3.81
C TYR A 177 11.88 -5.50 -3.35
N LEU A 178 10.79 -5.09 -4.00
CA LEU A 178 9.44 -5.53 -3.69
C LEU A 178 9.23 -7.02 -3.99
N LYS A 179 9.83 -7.55 -5.06
CA LYS A 179 9.78 -8.98 -5.36
C LYS A 179 10.52 -9.81 -4.32
N TRP A 180 11.61 -9.28 -3.77
CA TRP A 180 12.32 -9.94 -2.68
C TRP A 180 11.51 -9.91 -1.37
N LEU A 181 10.80 -8.81 -1.10
CA LEU A 181 9.89 -8.70 0.04
C LEU A 181 8.53 -9.40 -0.16
N ASP A 182 8.26 -9.96 -1.33
CA ASP A 182 6.97 -10.56 -1.62
C ASP A 182 6.90 -11.97 -1.01
N THR A 183 6.08 -12.11 0.03
CA THR A 183 5.83 -13.41 0.68
C THR A 183 4.90 -14.30 -0.16
N GLY A 184 4.18 -13.73 -1.14
CA GLY A 184 3.23 -14.45 -1.99
C GLY A 184 1.86 -14.69 -1.35
N ASP A 185 1.61 -14.16 -0.15
CA ASP A 185 0.34 -14.36 0.58
C ASP A 185 -0.85 -13.65 -0.10
N ASP A 186 -0.60 -12.59 -0.88
CA ASP A 186 -1.62 -11.82 -1.57
C ASP A 186 -1.38 -11.83 -3.09
N ALA A 187 -2.13 -12.69 -3.79
CA ALA A 187 -2.03 -12.86 -5.24
C ALA A 187 -2.19 -11.53 -6.01
N PHE A 188 -3.06 -10.62 -5.58
CA PHE A 188 -3.23 -9.34 -6.24
C PHE A 188 -1.97 -8.48 -6.08
N ARG A 189 -1.40 -8.42 -4.88
CA ARG A 189 -0.13 -7.70 -4.63
C ARG A 189 1.01 -8.28 -5.47
N SER A 190 1.13 -9.60 -5.54
CA SER A 190 2.14 -10.26 -6.39
C SER A 190 1.96 -9.94 -7.87
N THR A 191 0.71 -9.86 -8.37
CA THR A 191 0.45 -9.45 -9.77
C THR A 191 0.83 -8.00 -10.05
N LEU A 192 0.65 -7.09 -9.10
CA LEU A 192 1.09 -5.70 -9.22
C LEU A 192 2.61 -5.61 -9.29
N ILE A 193 3.31 -6.33 -8.41
CA ILE A 193 4.78 -6.38 -8.38
C ILE A 193 5.31 -6.97 -9.70
N ALA A 194 4.70 -8.04 -10.20
CA ALA A 194 5.04 -8.64 -11.49
C ALA A 194 4.81 -7.67 -12.66
N SER A 195 3.78 -6.83 -12.57
CA SER A 195 3.47 -5.75 -13.53
C SER A 195 4.34 -4.50 -13.35
N LYS A 196 5.39 -4.57 -12.53
CA LYS A 196 6.31 -3.46 -12.21
C LYS A 196 5.65 -2.27 -11.52
N ARG A 197 4.58 -2.51 -10.77
CA ARG A 197 3.84 -1.47 -10.05
C ARG A 197 4.10 -1.54 -8.55
N ILE A 198 4.16 -0.37 -7.92
CA ILE A 198 4.32 -0.21 -6.48
C ILE A 198 2.92 -0.19 -5.84
N PRO A 199 2.56 -1.16 -4.99
CA PRO A 199 1.26 -1.17 -4.34
C PRO A 199 1.17 -0.03 -3.31
N MET A 200 0.15 0.81 -3.44
CA MET A 200 -0.17 1.87 -2.49
C MET A 200 -1.55 1.62 -1.89
N VAL A 201 -1.62 1.57 -0.56
CA VAL A 201 -2.89 1.29 0.16
C VAL A 201 -3.45 2.57 0.77
N SER A 202 -4.71 2.89 0.51
CA SER A 202 -5.46 3.97 1.14
C SER A 202 -6.64 3.40 1.91
N HIS A 203 -6.79 3.81 3.18
CA HIS A 203 -7.95 3.49 4.00
C HIS A 203 -8.79 4.74 4.16
N VAL A 204 -10.10 4.60 4.05
CA VAL A 204 -11.05 5.69 4.25
C VAL A 204 -12.31 5.16 4.92
N THR A 205 -12.82 5.96 5.85
CA THR A 205 -14.06 5.67 6.57
C THR A 205 -15.02 6.84 6.38
N MET A 206 -16.27 6.55 6.03
CA MET A 206 -17.34 7.54 5.95
C MET A 206 -18.65 6.97 6.49
N LEU A 207 -19.53 7.82 7.02
CA LEU A 207 -20.90 7.43 7.32
C LEU A 207 -21.67 7.18 6.03
N MET A 208 -22.48 6.12 6.01
CA MET A 208 -23.46 5.89 4.96
C MET A 208 -24.48 7.03 4.92
N GLN A 209 -24.94 7.36 3.71
CA GLN A 209 -25.99 8.36 3.41
C GLN A 209 -27.13 7.74 2.59
N SER A 210 -27.07 6.44 2.35
CA SER A 210 -28.03 5.61 1.64
C SER A 210 -28.03 4.23 2.30
N ASP A 211 -29.04 3.40 2.03
CA ASP A 211 -29.05 2.02 2.52
C ASP A 211 -27.90 1.25 1.86
N ALA A 212 -27.09 0.53 2.63
CA ALA A 212 -26.02 -0.27 2.05
C ALA A 212 -26.64 -1.51 1.39
N ILE A 213 -26.30 -1.82 0.13
CA ILE A 213 -26.73 -3.04 -0.55
C ILE A 213 -25.57 -4.03 -0.56
N GLU A 214 -25.84 -5.29 -0.25
CA GLU A 214 -24.81 -6.32 -0.22
C GLU A 214 -24.20 -6.57 -1.62
N ASP A 215 -22.88 -6.39 -1.72
CA ASP A 215 -22.14 -6.58 -2.98
C ASP A 215 -20.75 -7.17 -2.73
N ASP A 216 -20.73 -8.42 -2.27
CA ASP A 216 -19.51 -9.17 -1.91
C ASP A 216 -18.62 -8.40 -0.90
N PRO A 217 -19.14 -8.13 0.32
CA PRO A 217 -18.36 -7.52 1.39
C PRO A 217 -17.35 -8.51 1.98
N VAL A 218 -16.30 -7.98 2.61
CA VAL A 218 -15.36 -8.81 3.36
C VAL A 218 -16.09 -9.45 4.55
N SER A 219 -15.78 -10.72 4.81
CA SER A 219 -16.27 -11.48 5.96
C SER A 219 -15.26 -11.32 7.10
N VAL A 220 -15.74 -10.81 8.23
CA VAL A 220 -14.96 -10.65 9.47
C VAL A 220 -15.87 -11.04 10.63
N PRO A 221 -15.98 -12.33 10.95
CA PRO A 221 -16.93 -12.80 11.95
C PRO A 221 -16.53 -12.42 13.38
N GLY A 222 -17.55 -12.13 14.19
CA GLY A 222 -17.45 -11.72 15.58
C GLY A 222 -16.99 -10.27 15.76
N ALA A 223 -16.73 -9.87 16.99
CA ALA A 223 -16.21 -8.54 17.32
C ALA A 223 -14.78 -8.27 16.81
N GLY A 224 -14.15 -9.25 16.13
CA GLY A 224 -12.70 -9.31 15.95
C GLY A 224 -11.99 -9.48 17.30
N ASN A 225 -11.05 -10.42 17.41
CA ASN A 225 -10.27 -10.66 18.63
C ASN A 225 -11.11 -10.78 19.94
N ASN A 226 -12.33 -11.32 19.88
CA ASN A 226 -13.25 -11.43 21.03
C ASN A 226 -13.49 -10.09 21.78
N GLY A 227 -13.43 -8.95 21.09
CA GLY A 227 -13.58 -7.63 21.72
C GLY A 227 -12.36 -7.16 22.50
N ASN A 228 -11.22 -7.86 22.36
CA ASN A 228 -9.95 -7.45 22.95
C ASN A 228 -9.00 -7.01 21.82
N PRO A 229 -8.74 -5.71 21.64
CA PRO A 229 -7.83 -5.24 20.59
C PRO A 229 -6.44 -5.84 20.80
N THR A 230 -6.07 -6.85 20.02
CA THR A 230 -4.68 -7.29 19.92
C THR A 230 -4.01 -6.47 18.83
N ASP A 231 -2.78 -6.05 19.11
CA ASP A 231 -1.89 -5.51 18.08
C ASP A 231 -1.88 -6.51 16.90
N PRO A 232 -2.20 -6.10 15.65
CA PRO A 232 -2.21 -6.98 14.49
C PRO A 232 -0.85 -7.62 14.17
N GLY A 233 0.18 -7.31 14.95
CA GLY A 233 1.53 -7.81 14.79
C GLY A 233 2.28 -6.96 13.79
N ASP A 234 3.62 -6.98 13.90
CA ASP A 234 4.47 -6.42 12.86
C ASP A 234 4.14 -7.08 11.51
N PRO A 235 4.10 -6.32 10.40
CA PRO A 235 3.84 -6.89 9.08
C PRO A 235 4.82 -8.04 8.82
N PRO A 236 4.41 -9.09 8.09
CA PRO A 236 5.27 -10.24 7.83
C PRO A 236 6.63 -9.78 7.33
N VAL A 237 7.66 -10.04 8.14
CA VAL A 237 9.04 -9.68 7.84
C VAL A 237 9.61 -10.84 7.03
N VAL A 238 10.26 -10.50 5.93
CA VAL A 238 10.98 -11.49 5.14
C VAL A 238 12.30 -11.79 5.84
N ASP A 239 12.40 -12.99 6.43
CA ASP A 239 13.62 -13.49 7.08
C ASP A 239 14.66 -14.01 6.08
N THR A 240 14.33 -14.07 4.79
CA THR A 240 15.30 -14.50 3.76
C THR A 240 16.34 -13.41 3.55
N PRO A 241 17.65 -13.70 3.57
CA PRO A 241 18.70 -12.71 3.33
C PRO A 241 18.51 -11.99 1.99
N PRO A 242 18.90 -10.71 1.88
CA PRO A 242 18.92 -10.03 0.59
C PRO A 242 19.85 -10.75 -0.38
N PRO A 243 19.53 -10.81 -1.69
CA PRO A 243 20.43 -11.41 -2.67
C PRO A 243 21.78 -10.70 -2.65
N ALA A 244 22.87 -11.46 -2.63
CA ALA A 244 24.23 -10.91 -2.64
C ALA A 244 24.45 -10.08 -3.91
N CYS A 245 24.68 -8.78 -3.75
CA CYS A 245 24.83 -7.85 -4.87
C CYS A 245 26.30 -7.44 -5.03
N ALA A 246 26.90 -7.73 -6.18
CA ALA A 246 28.22 -7.22 -6.56
C ALA A 246 28.14 -5.84 -7.27
N THR A 247 27.00 -5.48 -7.86
CA THR A 247 26.77 -4.20 -8.55
C THR A 247 25.31 -3.72 -8.43
N VAL A 248 25.06 -2.44 -8.75
CA VAL A 248 23.75 -1.74 -8.65
C VAL A 248 22.67 -2.31 -9.61
N GLY A 249 23.07 -3.09 -10.61
CA GLY A 249 22.15 -3.77 -11.54
C GLY A 249 22.42 -5.26 -11.55
N CYS A 250 21.68 -6.03 -10.75
CA CYS A 250 21.91 -7.45 -10.53
C CYS A 250 22.10 -8.25 -11.84
N THR A 251 23.26 -8.90 -11.99
CA THR A 251 23.49 -10.04 -12.90
C THR A 251 23.75 -11.28 -12.03
N VAL A 252 23.11 -12.41 -12.34
CA VAL A 252 23.08 -13.62 -11.47
C VAL A 252 24.11 -14.69 -11.87
N GLU A 253 24.66 -15.33 -10.81
CA GLU A 253 25.10 -16.73 -10.58
C GLU A 253 26.11 -17.45 -11.52
N PRO A 254 26.96 -18.32 -10.92
CA PRO A 254 26.61 -19.74 -11.02
C PRO A 254 26.74 -20.49 -9.68
N GLY A 255 25.82 -21.44 -9.49
CA GLY A 255 26.07 -22.58 -8.61
C GLY A 255 27.30 -23.36 -9.07
N GLY A 256 28.16 -23.71 -8.12
CA GLY A 256 29.28 -24.62 -8.27
C GLY A 256 29.40 -25.42 -6.97
N GLY A 257 29.14 -26.71 -7.06
CA GLY A 257 28.89 -27.57 -5.91
C GLY A 257 30.09 -27.94 -5.04
N GLY A 258 29.77 -28.52 -3.89
CA GLY A 258 30.48 -29.63 -3.25
C GLY A 258 31.80 -29.32 -2.55
N GLY A 259 31.79 -29.46 -1.21
CA GLY A 259 33.01 -29.66 -0.43
C GLY A 259 32.81 -29.34 1.05
N GLY A 260 32.67 -30.39 1.86
CA GLY A 260 32.43 -30.26 3.31
C GLY A 260 33.64 -29.78 4.12
N GLY A 261 33.38 -29.48 5.40
CA GLY A 261 34.41 -29.21 6.39
C GLY A 261 33.80 -28.55 7.62
N GLY A 262 33.55 -29.34 8.67
CA GLY A 262 33.05 -28.86 9.95
C GLY A 262 34.08 -28.01 10.71
N GLY A 263 33.56 -27.22 11.65
CA GLY A 263 34.34 -26.44 12.60
C GLY A 263 33.40 -25.51 13.35
N GLY A 264 32.97 -25.92 14.54
CA GLY A 264 32.17 -25.07 15.41
C GLY A 264 32.99 -23.91 15.96
N ASP A 265 32.29 -22.85 16.38
CA ASP A 265 32.66 -22.09 17.57
C ASP A 265 31.43 -21.33 18.06
N GLN A 266 31.03 -21.66 19.29
CA GLN A 266 30.17 -20.83 20.12
C GLN A 266 30.98 -19.64 20.64
N CYS A 267 30.35 -18.47 20.73
CA CYS A 267 30.57 -17.43 21.74
C CYS A 267 29.63 -16.25 21.42
N THR A 268 28.95 -15.54 22.32
CA THR A 268 28.54 -15.65 23.73
C THR A 268 27.69 -14.39 23.93
N ALA A 269 26.54 -14.50 24.60
CA ALA A 269 25.71 -13.34 24.95
C ALA A 269 26.47 -12.42 25.91
N ALA A 270 26.51 -11.13 25.58
CA ALA A 270 27.06 -10.10 26.46
C ALA A 270 26.08 -9.80 27.60
N ASN A 271 26.61 -9.95 28.81
CA ASN A 271 26.03 -9.67 30.10
C ASN A 271 25.82 -8.16 30.31
N THR A 272 24.63 -7.72 30.73
CA THR A 272 24.43 -6.41 31.37
C THR A 272 23.66 -6.61 32.67
N THR A 273 24.37 -6.54 33.79
CA THR A 273 23.85 -6.48 35.15
C THR A 273 23.24 -5.10 35.48
N PRO A 274 22.31 -5.02 36.45
CA PRO A 274 21.60 -3.79 36.81
C PRO A 274 22.35 -2.97 37.86
N LEU A 275 22.25 -1.64 37.79
CA LEU A 275 22.72 -0.73 38.85
C LEU A 275 21.55 -0.27 39.71
N THR A 276 21.58 -0.64 40.99
CA THR A 276 20.77 -0.07 42.07
C THR A 276 21.64 0.84 42.95
N GLY A 277 21.15 2.06 43.19
CA GLY A 277 21.11 2.72 44.51
C GLY A 277 22.40 3.28 45.12
N GLY A 278 22.49 4.61 45.10
CA GLY A 278 23.26 5.48 46.00
C GLY A 278 22.61 6.87 45.98
#